data_AF-A0A0G4FPS1-F1
#
_entry.id   AF-A0A0G4FPS1-F1
#
_cell.length_a   1.000
_cell.length_b   1.000
_cell.length_c   1.000
_cell.angle_alpha   90.00
_cell.angle_beta   90.00
_cell.angle_gamma   90.00
#
_symmetry.space_group_name_H-M   'P 1'
#
loop_
_entity.id
_entity.type
_entity.pdbx_description
1 polymer ?
#
loop_
_entity_poly.entity_id
_entity_poly.type
_entity_poly.pdbx_seq_one_letter_code
_entity_poly.pdbx_strand_id
1 'polypeptide(L)'
;MAETAVGGEGAGMLGTGLTKDAKNRHKAFLKFFVTDRGELENDFLFKSFKVTDEIFTKPPQELYKCICPNDIYRFLTKLAFDRPTFDSKNPEHRPIHKRADTLEAYRRDVGLCLGYGNEDYKKDPRTGAVSGSPAFSHVIRNLIKKMKDFQDRDEGAESKETRAFEFEEVLACLQLNEELEEKEKGTATEDEQAQRISIRGV
;
A
#
# COMPACT_ATOMS: atom_id res chain seq x y z
N MET A 1 -34.52 37.88 -2.52
CA MET A 1 -34.87 36.48 -2.23
C MET A 1 -33.96 35.64 -3.12
N ALA A 2 -32.78 35.28 -2.61
CA ALA A 2 -32.46 33.92 -2.12
C ALA A 2 -31.96 33.05 -3.31
N GLU A 3 -30.80 32.42 -3.35
CA GLU A 3 -29.79 32.08 -2.34
C GLU A 3 -28.42 31.97 -3.02
N THR A 4 -27.41 32.55 -2.39
CA THR A 4 -25.99 32.32 -2.63
C THR A 4 -25.62 30.94 -2.06
N ALA A 5 -25.14 30.02 -2.90
CA ALA A 5 -24.55 28.77 -2.44
C ALA A 5 -23.22 29.06 -1.73
N VAL A 6 -23.28 29.05 -0.39
CA VAL A 6 -22.14 29.16 0.52
C VAL A 6 -21.35 27.85 0.51
N GLY A 7 -20.04 28.01 0.59
CA GLY A 7 -19.05 26.95 0.44
C GLY A 7 -19.28 25.73 1.34
N GLY A 8 -19.01 24.56 0.76
CA GLY A 8 -18.83 23.33 1.52
C GLY A 8 -17.60 23.47 2.41
N GLU A 9 -17.84 23.70 3.69
CA GLU A 9 -16.88 23.45 4.75
C GLU A 9 -16.37 22.02 4.60
N GLY A 10 -15.07 21.90 4.38
CA GLY A 10 -14.36 20.62 4.36
C GLY A 10 -14.38 20.02 5.75
N ALA A 11 -15.52 19.44 6.15
CA ALA A 11 -15.58 18.53 7.28
C ALA A 11 -14.65 17.37 6.95
N GLY A 12 -13.47 17.36 7.59
CA GLY A 12 -12.57 16.21 7.61
C GLY A 12 -13.34 14.99 8.09
N MET A 13 -13.94 14.26 7.16
CA MET A 13 -14.60 12.98 7.42
C MET A 13 -13.50 11.96 7.70
N LEU A 14 -13.02 11.91 8.94
CA LEU A 14 -12.70 10.64 9.56
C LEU A 14 -14.02 9.90 9.83
N GLY A 15 -14.72 9.56 8.74
CA GLY A 15 -15.99 8.86 8.78
C GLY A 15 -15.80 7.47 9.36
N THR A 16 -16.83 7.01 10.06
CA THR A 16 -16.99 5.69 10.69
C THR A 16 -16.87 4.50 9.72
N GLY A 17 -16.49 4.70 8.45
CA GLY A 17 -16.36 3.68 7.40
C GLY A 17 -14.96 3.45 6.83
N LEU A 18 -13.90 4.12 7.32
CA LEU A 18 -12.53 3.84 6.88
C LEU A 18 -12.00 2.53 7.46
N THR A 19 -11.43 1.68 6.61
CA THR A 19 -10.79 0.43 7.04
C THR A 19 -9.61 0.72 7.97
N LYS A 20 -9.26 -0.25 8.84
CA LYS A 20 -8.08 -0.14 9.71
C LYS A 20 -6.81 0.11 8.91
N ASP A 21 -6.69 -0.50 7.74
CA ASP A 21 -5.55 -0.33 6.85
C ASP A 21 -5.47 1.08 6.27
N ALA A 22 -6.58 1.66 5.83
CA ALA A 22 -6.61 3.03 5.33
C ALA A 22 -6.15 4.03 6.40
N LYS A 23 -6.63 3.87 7.63
CA LYS A 23 -6.19 4.68 8.78
C LYS A 23 -4.70 4.53 9.07
N ASN A 24 -4.17 3.31 9.01
CA ASN A 24 -2.75 3.04 9.24
C ASN A 24 -1.87 3.65 8.14
N ARG A 25 -2.27 3.53 6.87
CA ARG A 25 -1.55 4.12 5.73
C ARG A 25 -1.56 5.63 5.78
N HIS A 26 -2.70 6.24 6.14
CA HIS A 26 -2.80 7.67 6.37
C HIS A 26 -1.90 8.14 7.51
N LYS A 27 -1.91 7.43 8.64
CA LYS A 27 -1.00 7.72 9.77
C LYS A 27 0.46 7.64 9.36
N ALA A 28 0.85 6.64 8.56
CA ALA A 28 2.20 6.52 8.01
C ALA A 28 2.57 7.71 7.12
N PHE A 29 1.66 8.13 6.24
CA PHE A 29 1.86 9.30 5.39
C PHE A 29 2.05 10.58 6.21
N LEU A 30 1.18 10.86 7.19
CA LEU A 30 1.29 12.07 8.00
C LEU A 30 2.59 12.10 8.81
N LYS A 31 3.05 10.95 9.34
CA LYS A 31 4.35 10.86 10.01
C LYS A 31 5.50 11.23 9.08
N PHE A 32 5.46 10.69 7.86
CA PHE A 32 6.45 11.04 6.83
C PHE A 32 6.38 12.52 6.49
N PHE A 33 5.19 13.05 6.22
CA PHE A 33 4.97 14.45 5.81
C PHE A 33 5.53 15.46 6.82
N VAL A 34 5.21 15.29 8.11
CA VAL A 34 5.70 16.19 9.17
C VAL A 34 7.22 16.12 9.28
N THR A 35 7.80 14.91 9.16
CA THR A 35 9.25 14.70 9.27
C THR A 35 9.98 15.29 8.05
N ASP A 36 9.58 14.92 6.84
CA ASP A 36 10.21 15.32 5.58
C ASP A 36 10.13 16.84 5.36
N ARG A 37 8.99 17.49 5.68
CA ARG A 37 8.87 18.96 5.63
C ARG A 37 9.71 19.66 6.70
N GLY A 38 9.72 19.12 7.92
CA GLY A 38 10.55 19.65 9.01
C GLY A 38 12.05 19.67 8.66
N GLU A 39 12.51 18.66 7.92
CA GLU A 39 13.88 18.58 7.40
C GLU A 39 14.14 19.53 6.24
N LEU A 40 13.23 19.61 5.26
CA LEU A 40 13.40 20.43 4.05
C LEU A 40 13.35 21.94 4.31
N GLU A 41 12.38 22.40 5.10
CA GLU A 41 12.06 23.82 5.21
C GLU A 41 12.62 24.46 6.49
N ASN A 42 13.29 23.67 7.33
CA ASN A 42 13.71 24.08 8.68
C ASN A 42 12.56 24.67 9.53
N ASP A 43 11.32 24.39 9.16
CA ASP A 43 10.15 25.09 9.64
C ASP A 43 9.83 24.69 11.10
N PHE A 44 9.86 25.68 11.99
CA PHE A 44 9.58 25.51 13.40
C PHE A 44 8.16 24.99 13.63
N LEU A 45 7.21 25.31 12.75
CA LEU A 45 5.82 24.89 12.87
C LEU A 45 5.72 23.35 12.80
N PHE A 46 6.36 22.74 11.79
CA PHE A 46 6.42 21.28 11.65
C PHE A 46 7.35 20.59 12.65
N LYS A 47 8.44 21.24 13.07
CA LYS A 47 9.31 20.73 14.14
C LYS A 47 8.64 20.75 15.53
N SER A 48 7.72 21.69 15.75
CA SER A 48 6.97 21.86 17.01
C SER A 48 5.75 20.94 17.12
N PHE A 49 5.26 20.40 16.00
CA PHE A 49 4.38 19.23 16.02
C PHE A 49 5.20 18.06 16.59
N LYS A 50 5.20 17.94 17.92
CA LYS A 50 5.61 16.70 18.57
C LYS A 50 4.74 15.63 17.92
N VAL A 51 5.35 14.64 17.25
CA VAL A 51 4.68 13.47 16.67
C VAL A 51 4.02 12.69 17.81
N THR A 52 2.94 13.23 18.38
CA THR A 52 2.13 12.61 19.41
C THR A 52 1.04 11.83 18.70
N ASP A 53 0.62 10.70 19.28
CA ASP A 53 -0.40 9.86 18.66
C ASP A 53 -1.75 10.60 18.45
N GLU A 54 -1.98 11.71 19.16
CA GLU A 54 -3.19 12.54 19.08
C GLU A 54 -3.35 13.29 17.76
N ILE A 55 -2.27 13.85 17.18
CA ILE A 55 -2.33 14.56 15.89
C ILE A 55 -2.81 13.61 14.78
N PHE A 56 -2.50 12.32 14.89
CA PHE A 56 -2.89 11.30 13.92
C PHE A 56 -4.30 10.75 14.14
N THR A 57 -4.95 11.11 15.25
CA THR A 57 -6.35 10.77 15.52
C THR A 57 -7.32 11.88 15.13
N LYS A 58 -6.90 13.15 15.21
CA LYS A 58 -7.65 14.32 14.73
C LYS A 58 -6.68 15.36 14.13
N PRO A 59 -6.23 15.19 12.89
CA PRO A 59 -5.32 16.14 12.26
C PRO A 59 -5.99 17.51 12.12
N PRO A 60 -5.29 18.62 12.43
CA PRO A 60 -5.81 19.95 12.18
C PRO A 60 -6.12 20.12 10.68
N GLN A 61 -7.27 20.68 10.32
CA GLN A 61 -7.61 20.90 8.90
C GLN A 61 -6.56 21.76 8.17
N GLU A 62 -5.94 22.69 8.89
CA GLU A 62 -4.85 23.51 8.36
C GLU A 62 -3.66 22.68 7.88
N LEU A 63 -3.37 21.54 8.53
CA LEU A 63 -2.31 20.63 8.09
C LEU A 63 -2.61 20.06 6.71
N TYR A 64 -3.87 19.70 6.45
CA TYR A 64 -4.28 19.15 5.15
C TYR A 64 -4.21 20.16 4.01
N LYS A 65 -4.45 21.45 4.30
CA LYS A 65 -4.33 22.53 3.30
C LYS A 65 -2.89 22.71 2.81
N CYS A 66 -1.90 22.34 3.61
CA CYS A 66 -0.49 22.43 3.25
C CYS A 66 -0.01 21.27 2.37
N ILE A 67 -0.77 20.18 2.28
CA ILE A 67 -0.36 18.96 1.57
C ILE A 67 -0.52 19.17 0.06
N CYS A 68 0.60 19.05 -0.65
CA CYS A 68 0.63 19.17 -2.10
C CYS A 68 0.97 17.83 -2.76
N PRO A 69 0.75 17.70 -4.09
CA PRO A 69 1.09 16.49 -4.84
C PRO A 69 2.52 15.98 -4.64
N ASN A 70 3.47 16.90 -4.46
CA ASN A 70 4.88 16.55 -4.31
C ASN A 70 5.16 15.85 -2.98
N ASP A 71 4.42 16.18 -1.91
CA ASP A 71 4.56 15.53 -0.60
C ASP A 71 4.16 14.06 -0.67
N ILE A 72 3.04 13.78 -1.36
CA ILE A 72 2.56 12.42 -1.59
C ILE A 72 3.50 11.68 -2.55
N TYR A 73 4.00 12.35 -3.58
CA TYR A 73 5.01 11.77 -4.49
C TYR A 73 6.26 11.33 -3.73
N ARG A 74 6.81 12.18 -2.85
CA ARG A 74 8.00 11.86 -2.05
C ARG A 74 7.74 10.69 -1.11
N PHE A 75 6.58 10.66 -0.46
CA PHE A 75 6.17 9.55 0.39
C PHE A 75 6.09 8.22 -0.38
N LEU A 76 5.39 8.21 -1.51
CA LEU A 76 5.24 7.04 -2.36
C LEU A 76 6.60 6.58 -2.94
N THR A 77 7.47 7.52 -3.27
CA THR A 77 8.84 7.21 -3.71
C THR A 77 9.65 6.59 -2.57
N LYS A 78 9.55 7.13 -1.35
CA LYS A 78 10.20 6.55 -0.16
C LYS A 78 9.71 5.14 0.12
N LEU A 79 8.43 4.85 -0.10
CA LEU A 79 7.90 3.49 0.03
C LEU A 79 8.48 2.51 -1.02
N ALA A 80 8.71 2.95 -2.25
CA ALA A 80 9.15 2.08 -3.33
C ALA A 80 10.67 1.90 -3.41
N PHE A 81 11.43 2.98 -3.20
CA PHE A 81 12.87 3.08 -3.45
C PHE A 81 13.70 3.28 -2.17
N ASP A 82 13.05 3.33 -1.00
CA ASP A 82 13.64 3.75 0.28
C ASP A 82 14.32 5.13 0.24
N ARG A 83 13.90 5.98 -0.70
CA ARG A 83 14.40 7.35 -0.89
C ARG A 83 13.25 8.28 -1.31
N PRO A 84 13.22 9.55 -0.86
CA PRO A 84 12.13 10.48 -1.19
C PRO A 84 12.15 10.93 -2.66
N THR A 85 13.24 10.70 -3.37
CA THR A 85 13.41 10.97 -4.81
C THR A 85 14.20 9.84 -5.45
N PHE A 86 14.05 9.67 -6.76
CA PHE A 86 14.81 8.69 -7.52
C PHE A 86 15.15 9.21 -8.92
N ASP A 87 16.21 8.65 -9.47
CA ASP A 87 16.62 8.85 -10.86
C ASP A 87 16.37 7.55 -11.63
N SER A 88 15.43 7.60 -12.57
CA SER A 88 15.07 6.44 -13.39
C SER A 88 16.19 5.96 -14.31
N LYS A 89 17.23 6.77 -14.52
CA LYS A 89 18.41 6.39 -15.32
C LYS A 89 19.49 5.70 -14.49
N ASN A 90 19.40 5.79 -13.16
CA ASN A 90 20.35 5.13 -12.28
C ASN A 90 19.88 3.70 -12.00
N PRO A 91 20.62 2.66 -12.42
CA PRO A 91 20.26 1.27 -12.20
C PRO A 91 20.27 0.84 -10.72
N GLU A 92 20.91 1.60 -9.82
CA GLU A 92 20.83 1.39 -8.37
C GLU A 92 19.52 1.90 -7.76
N HIS A 93 18.77 2.72 -8.49
CA HIS A 93 17.49 3.27 -8.04
C HIS A 93 16.32 2.40 -8.52
N ARG A 94 16.34 1.11 -8.20
CA ARG A 94 15.25 0.17 -8.51
C ARG A 94 14.19 0.17 -7.40
N PRO A 95 12.89 0.03 -7.74
CA PRO A 95 11.83 0.02 -6.75
C PRO A 95 11.69 -1.37 -6.11
N ILE A 96 12.58 -1.72 -5.17
CA ILE A 96 12.65 -3.07 -4.59
C ILE A 96 11.76 -3.29 -3.35
N HIS A 97 11.18 -2.23 -2.79
CA HIS A 97 10.51 -2.32 -1.48
C HIS A 97 9.00 -2.53 -1.54
N LYS A 98 8.32 -1.94 -2.53
CA LYS A 98 6.86 -2.01 -2.70
C LYS A 98 6.48 -2.09 -4.17
N ARG A 99 5.35 -2.74 -4.46
CA ARG A 99 4.79 -2.87 -5.81
C ARG A 99 3.86 -1.71 -6.17
N ALA A 100 3.61 -1.51 -7.47
CA ALA A 100 2.71 -0.47 -7.98
C ALA A 100 1.30 -0.55 -7.36
N ASP A 101 0.73 -1.75 -7.22
CA ASP A 101 -0.62 -1.92 -6.63
C ASP A 101 -0.67 -1.55 -5.15
N THR A 102 0.42 -1.81 -4.43
CA THR A 102 0.54 -1.34 -3.04
C THR A 102 0.56 0.17 -2.99
N LEU A 103 1.32 0.82 -3.88
CA LEU A 103 1.35 2.28 -3.96
C LEU A 103 0.00 2.88 -4.35
N GLU A 104 -0.76 2.22 -5.24
CA GLU A 104 -2.12 2.62 -5.56
C GLU A 104 -3.04 2.56 -4.35
N ALA A 105 -2.89 1.53 -3.53
CA ALA A 105 -3.67 1.39 -2.30
C ALA A 105 -3.32 2.50 -1.29
N TYR A 106 -2.03 2.86 -1.13
CA TYR A 106 -1.61 4.02 -0.34
C TYR A 106 -2.16 5.33 -0.92
N ARG A 107 -2.06 5.54 -2.24
CA ARG A 107 -2.57 6.75 -2.92
C ARG A 107 -4.06 6.93 -2.65
N ARG A 108 -4.86 5.88 -2.85
CA ARG A 108 -6.31 5.90 -2.65
C ARG A 108 -6.67 6.21 -1.21
N ASP A 109 -6.05 5.51 -0.26
CA ASP A 109 -6.38 5.66 1.17
C ASP A 109 -5.98 7.03 1.72
N VAL A 110 -4.80 7.55 1.32
CA VAL A 110 -4.40 8.92 1.64
C VAL A 110 -5.38 9.91 1.02
N GLY A 111 -5.74 9.75 -0.25
CA GLY A 111 -6.72 10.63 -0.91
C GLY A 111 -8.06 10.68 -0.18
N LEU A 112 -8.59 9.51 0.22
CA LEU A 112 -9.81 9.39 1.00
C LEU A 112 -9.72 10.09 2.36
N CYS A 113 -8.60 9.91 3.07
CA CYS A 113 -8.42 10.49 4.41
C CYS A 113 -8.19 12.00 4.41
N LEU A 114 -7.74 12.57 3.29
CA LEU A 114 -7.67 14.02 3.10
C LEU A 114 -9.05 14.66 2.86
N GLY A 115 -10.10 13.87 2.67
CA GLY A 115 -11.47 14.36 2.45
C GLY A 115 -11.71 14.87 1.03
N TYR A 116 -10.76 14.68 0.12
CA TYR A 116 -10.98 14.95 -1.30
C TYR A 116 -11.58 13.70 -1.96
N GLY A 117 -12.56 13.91 -2.84
CA GLY A 117 -13.08 12.83 -3.69
C GLY A 117 -12.04 12.34 -4.70
N ASN A 118 -12.49 11.54 -5.67
CA ASN A 118 -11.66 10.99 -6.75
C ASN A 118 -11.39 12.01 -7.88
N GLU A 119 -11.53 13.30 -7.61
CA GLU A 119 -11.34 14.35 -8.61
C GLU A 119 -9.86 14.64 -8.85
N ASP A 120 -9.50 14.81 -10.13
CA ASP A 120 -8.15 15.16 -10.57
C ASP A 120 -7.67 16.46 -9.92
N TYR A 121 -6.44 16.44 -9.38
CA TYR A 121 -5.79 17.65 -8.88
C TYR A 121 -5.63 18.67 -10.00
N LYS A 122 -6.22 19.84 -9.81
CA LYS A 122 -6.07 20.98 -10.71
C LYS A 122 -5.64 22.19 -9.90
N LYS A 123 -4.63 22.88 -10.40
CA LYS A 123 -4.23 24.19 -9.91
C LYS A 123 -4.48 25.19 -11.04
N ASP A 124 -5.40 26.12 -10.81
CA ASP A 124 -5.67 27.19 -11.76
C ASP A 124 -4.40 28.06 -11.91
N PRO A 125 -3.84 28.17 -13.13
CA PRO A 125 -2.60 28.92 -13.34
C PRO A 125 -2.76 30.43 -13.17
N ARG A 126 -3.98 30.97 -13.26
CA ARG A 126 -4.28 32.40 -13.17
C ARG A 126 -4.64 32.82 -11.75
N THR A 127 -5.43 32.01 -11.04
CA THR A 127 -5.90 32.35 -9.68
C THR A 127 -5.11 31.65 -8.58
N GLY A 128 -4.34 30.62 -8.91
CA GLY A 128 -3.66 29.77 -7.92
C GLY A 128 -4.62 28.85 -7.15
N ALA A 129 -5.93 28.91 -7.43
CA ALA A 129 -6.94 28.09 -6.78
C ALA A 129 -6.68 26.61 -7.03
N VAL A 130 -6.83 25.80 -5.99
CA VAL A 130 -6.60 24.35 -6.04
C VAL A 130 -7.93 23.64 -5.90
N SER A 131 -8.18 22.69 -6.78
CA SER A 131 -9.33 21.78 -6.72
C SER A 131 -8.90 20.33 -6.95
N GLY A 132 -9.76 19.39 -6.54
CA GLY A 132 -9.46 17.96 -6.57
C GLY A 132 -8.44 17.51 -5.53
N SER A 133 -8.15 16.21 -5.50
CA SER A 133 -7.26 15.62 -4.51
C SER A 133 -5.80 15.70 -4.93
N PRO A 134 -4.88 16.17 -4.07
CA PRO A 134 -3.44 16.08 -4.32
C PRO A 134 -2.98 14.66 -4.68
N ALA A 135 -3.65 13.63 -4.13
CA ALA A 135 -3.38 12.22 -4.38
C ALA A 135 -3.68 11.78 -5.82
N PHE A 136 -4.59 12.46 -6.53
CA PHE A 136 -5.00 12.13 -7.89
C PHE A 136 -4.31 12.99 -8.97
N SER A 137 -3.17 13.60 -8.64
CA SER A 137 -2.36 14.38 -9.57
C SER A 137 -1.66 13.55 -10.66
N HIS A 138 -1.31 14.20 -11.78
CA HIS A 138 -0.56 13.59 -12.87
C HIS A 138 0.84 13.11 -12.44
N VAL A 139 1.50 13.82 -11.51
CA VAL A 139 2.83 13.46 -11.00
C VAL A 139 2.78 12.09 -10.32
N ILE A 140 1.74 11.83 -9.52
CA ILE A 140 1.57 10.56 -8.81
C ILE A 140 1.19 9.44 -9.78
N ARG A 141 0.32 9.71 -10.77
CA ARG A 141 0.00 8.73 -11.82
C ARG A 141 1.25 8.32 -12.60
N ASN A 142 2.10 9.28 -12.93
CA ASN A 142 3.35 9.03 -13.63
C ASN A 142 4.31 8.20 -12.79
N LEU A 143 4.39 8.43 -11.47
CA LEU A 143 5.17 7.58 -10.57
C LEU A 143 4.70 6.13 -10.60
N ILE A 144 3.39 5.91 -10.45
CA ILE A 144 2.79 4.56 -10.43
C ILE A 144 2.99 3.88 -11.79
N LYS A 145 2.83 4.61 -12.91
CA LYS A 145 3.12 4.09 -14.25
C LYS A 145 4.58 3.66 -14.37
N LYS A 146 5.53 4.49 -13.95
CA LYS A 146 6.96 4.13 -13.95
C LYS A 146 7.24 2.87 -13.13
N MET A 147 6.55 2.69 -12.01
CA MET A 147 6.69 1.47 -11.23
C MET A 147 6.20 0.23 -11.96
N LYS A 148 5.08 0.33 -12.69
CA LYS A 148 4.63 -0.75 -13.58
C LYS A 148 5.67 -1.02 -14.66
N ASP A 149 6.22 0.02 -15.29
CA ASP A 149 7.27 -0.13 -16.30
C ASP A 149 8.54 -0.85 -15.76
N PHE A 150 8.88 -0.69 -14.47
CA PHE A 150 9.97 -1.45 -13.83
C PHE A 150 9.57 -2.91 -13.56
N GLN A 151 8.32 -3.15 -13.16
CA GLN A 151 7.81 -4.49 -12.89
C GLN A 151 7.67 -5.31 -14.17
N ASP A 152 7.23 -4.69 -15.26
CA ASP A 152 7.12 -5.31 -16.58
C ASP A 152 8.49 -5.70 -17.16
N ARG A 153 9.58 -5.14 -16.60
CA ARG A 153 10.98 -5.46 -16.94
C ARG A 153 11.65 -6.40 -15.93
N ASP A 154 10.91 -6.93 -14.95
CA ASP A 154 11.44 -7.71 -13.82
C ASP A 154 12.52 -6.97 -13.00
N GLU A 155 12.52 -5.63 -13.06
CA GLU A 155 13.44 -4.74 -12.33
C GLU A 155 12.80 -4.16 -11.05
N GLY A 156 11.53 -4.48 -10.78
CA GLY A 156 10.76 -3.98 -9.64
C GLY A 156 10.65 -4.96 -8.47
N ALA A 157 9.92 -4.55 -7.43
CA ALA A 157 9.70 -5.38 -6.25
C ALA A 157 9.04 -6.71 -6.63
N GLU A 158 9.61 -7.81 -6.15
CA GLU A 158 9.13 -9.17 -6.42
C GLU A 158 7.65 -9.31 -6.07
N SER A 159 6.94 -10.11 -6.88
CA SER A 159 5.59 -10.50 -6.54
C SER A 159 5.63 -11.40 -5.32
N LYS A 160 4.82 -11.07 -4.31
CA LYS A 160 4.58 -11.95 -3.16
C LYS A 160 3.41 -12.91 -3.42
N GLU A 161 2.71 -12.72 -4.53
CA GLU A 161 1.70 -13.67 -4.97
C GLU A 161 2.46 -14.89 -5.46
N THR A 162 2.26 -16.01 -4.77
CA THR A 162 2.64 -17.31 -5.28
C THR A 162 2.02 -17.43 -6.67
N ARG A 163 2.88 -17.64 -7.68
CA ARG A 163 2.45 -18.00 -9.03
C ARG A 163 1.37 -19.08 -8.91
N ALA A 164 0.31 -18.93 -9.71
CA ALA A 164 -0.68 -19.98 -9.84
C ALA A 164 0.06 -21.27 -10.23
N PHE A 165 -0.22 -22.37 -9.53
CA PHE A 165 0.33 -23.67 -9.91
C PHE A 165 0.01 -23.93 -11.38
N GLU A 166 1.00 -24.35 -12.14
CA GLU A 166 0.72 -24.90 -13.47
C GLU A 166 -0.04 -26.21 -13.33
N PHE A 167 -0.78 -26.56 -14.36
CA PHE A 167 -1.57 -27.79 -14.38
C PHE A 167 -0.71 -29.03 -14.10
N GLU A 168 0.52 -29.06 -14.60
CA GLU A 168 1.50 -30.12 -14.37
C GLU A 168 1.95 -30.20 -12.90
N GLU A 169 2.09 -29.07 -12.23
CA GLU A 169 2.46 -29.01 -10.81
C GLU A 169 1.30 -29.49 -9.93
N VAL A 170 0.05 -29.21 -10.33
CA VAL A 170 -1.14 -29.74 -9.67
C VAL A 170 -1.23 -31.27 -9.86
N LEU A 171 -0.99 -31.78 -11.07
CA LEU A 171 -1.00 -33.22 -11.33
C LEU A 171 0.06 -33.96 -10.52
N ALA A 172 1.27 -33.41 -10.41
CA ALA A 172 2.33 -34.01 -9.60
C ALA A 172 1.94 -34.07 -8.11
N CYS A 173 1.29 -33.03 -7.58
CA CYS A 173 0.80 -33.02 -6.20
C CYS A 173 -0.29 -34.08 -5.97
N LEU A 174 -1.19 -34.27 -6.94
CA LEU A 174 -2.27 -35.26 -6.84
C LEU A 174 -1.72 -36.69 -6.90
N GLN A 175 -0.76 -36.97 -7.78
CA GLN A 175 -0.10 -38.28 -7.87
C GLN A 175 0.68 -38.62 -6.60
N LEU A 176 1.39 -37.64 -6.03
CA LEU A 176 2.08 -37.83 -4.74
C LEU A 176 1.10 -38.18 -3.61
N ASN A 177 -0.09 -37.58 -3.58
CA ASN A 177 -1.10 -37.91 -2.58
C ASN A 177 -1.64 -39.34 -2.76
N GLU A 178 -1.86 -39.78 -3.99
CA GLU A 178 -2.29 -41.16 -4.27
C GLU A 178 -1.21 -42.17 -3.82
N GLU A 179 0.07 -41.91 -4.12
CA GLU A 179 1.17 -42.77 -3.68
C GLU A 179 1.34 -42.81 -2.15
N LEU A 180 1.07 -41.70 -1.46
CA LEU A 180 1.11 -41.65 0.00
C LEU A 180 -0.07 -42.41 0.62
N GLU A 181 -1.28 -42.28 0.07
CA GLU A 181 -2.43 -43.07 0.51
C GLU A 181 -2.23 -44.58 0.29
N GLU A 182 -1.61 -44.99 -0.82
CA GLU A 182 -1.31 -46.40 -1.07
C GLU A 182 -0.24 -46.94 -0.10
N LYS A 183 0.76 -46.12 0.27
CA LYS A 183 1.75 -46.48 1.30
C LYS A 183 1.14 -46.58 2.69
N GLU A 184 0.23 -45.69 3.06
CA GLU A 184 -0.49 -45.75 4.33
C GLU A 184 -1.43 -46.97 4.41
N LYS A 185 -2.10 -47.33 3.30
CA LYS A 185 -2.92 -48.55 3.23
C LYS A 185 -2.05 -49.82 3.32
N GLY A 186 -0.91 -49.84 2.63
CA GLY A 186 0.03 -50.97 2.67
C GLY A 186 0.59 -51.24 4.07
N THR A 187 1.03 -50.19 4.76
CA THR A 187 1.58 -50.27 6.12
C THR A 187 0.54 -50.69 7.16
N ALA A 188 -0.70 -50.20 7.06
CA ALA A 188 -1.79 -50.62 7.95
C ALA A 188 -2.10 -52.14 7.86
N THR A 189 -2.03 -52.72 6.66
CA THR A 189 -2.24 -54.18 6.48
C THR A 189 -1.10 -55.04 7.05
N GLU A 190 0.14 -54.57 7.00
CA GLU A 190 1.30 -55.31 7.55
C GLU A 190 1.26 -55.32 9.08
N ASP A 191 0.92 -54.19 9.71
CA ASP A 191 0.77 -54.09 11.17
C ASP A 191 -0.40 -54.93 11.70
N GLU A 192 -1.53 -54.99 10.99
CA GLU A 192 -2.65 -55.89 11.34
C GLU A 192 -2.28 -57.37 11.22
N GLN A 193 -1.48 -57.76 10.21
CA GLN A 193 -1.01 -59.13 10.06
C GLN A 193 0.01 -59.51 11.14
N ALA A 194 0.92 -58.60 11.51
CA ALA A 194 1.89 -58.82 12.58
C ALA A 194 1.21 -59.02 13.95
N GLN A 195 0.14 -58.27 14.26
CA GLN A 195 -0.64 -58.48 15.49
C GLN A 195 -1.39 -59.81 15.52
N ARG A 196 -1.93 -60.27 14.38
CA ARG A 196 -2.62 -61.58 14.31
C ARG A 196 -1.68 -62.77 14.48
N ILE A 197 -0.43 -62.67 14.03
CA ILE A 197 0.58 -63.72 14.21
C ILE A 197 1.03 -63.80 15.67
N SER A 198 1.16 -62.65 16.35
CA SER A 198 1.54 -62.58 17.77
C SER A 198 0.50 -63.22 18.71
N ILE A 199 -0.80 -63.09 18.41
CA ILE A 199 -1.89 -63.64 19.24
C ILE A 199 -2.03 -65.17 19.12
N ARG A 200 -1.53 -65.79 18.05
CA ARG A 200 -1.60 -67.25 17.81
C ARG A 200 -0.42 -68.05 18.36
N GLY A 201 0.56 -67.38 18.97
CA GLY A 201 1.81 -67.98 19.47
C GLY A 201 1.92 -68.17 20.98
N VAL A 202 0.81 -68.09 21.73
CA VAL A 202 0.75 -68.36 23.18
C VAL A 202 -0.10 -69.58 23.46
#